data_AF-A0A7M7P2V0-F1
#
_entry.id   AF-A0A7M7P2V0-F1
#
_cell.length_a   1.000
_cell.length_b   1.000
_cell.length_c   1.000
_cell.angle_alpha   90.00
_cell.angle_beta   90.00
_cell.angle_gamma   90.00
#
_symmetry.space_group_name_H-M   'P 1'
#
loop_
_entity.id
_entity.type
_entity.pdbx_description
1 polymer ?
#
loop_
_entity_poly.entity_id
_entity_poly.type
_entity_poly.pdbx_seq_one_letter_code
_entity_poly.pdbx_strand_id
1 'polypeptide(L)'
;MTDQCSDNDQGTDEGSNNAAFIFIICGQIIVGLGWTPVMALGMSYIDDNVKTTTSAMHIGYVQSMFGFGRIAGFLIGGVTVRKWVDFYRDDPDNYGVGQEDPQWVGAWWLGLIIACVSYILSGLPMTGFPRSLPKNYEEAHDDFMGHSRRERLNESGSVEETVKPKSKKKAAFKSIKDMPGKFWETCKNPLYLIINMAFVTEFAAQIGLNIFFPKYLETEFGLTSSYANLITGATLVPAAALGSIVGGVIVKKFKTKAEGSCKVALVLSVVAMVLLLITFGVGCRTIPTAGVTTMYPDQTSGTSLSRSSTCNVQCGCNDDIYSPVCGGDGITYVSACHAGCMQEHDNGTFGDCSCITNDGVVDSAVDGSCGNNCKTLIPFLIISFLVVLISGAEEIPQTLIAMRCVNPDSKAIALGVRAIMMRLLGAIPAPLIYGAAIDTACRLWQTECGKQGSCYIYDLAAFRYAYLGVNFIFKVLTVFFYLVALWLIRRQRMRNQKEGKLAIEEEE
;
A
#
# COMPACT_ATOMS: atom_id res chain seq x y z
N MET A 1 -13.54 -2.77 35.21
CA MET A 1 -12.28 -2.89 34.45
C MET A 1 -11.40 -1.70 34.84
N THR A 2 -10.56 -1.84 35.87
CA THR A 2 -9.72 -0.73 36.39
C THR A 2 -8.27 -1.15 36.69
N ASP A 3 -7.84 -2.36 36.30
CA ASP A 3 -6.51 -2.89 36.66
C ASP A 3 -5.52 -2.97 35.49
N GLN A 4 -5.73 -2.24 34.39
CA GLN A 4 -4.82 -2.30 33.23
C GLN A 4 -3.50 -1.52 33.39
N CYS A 5 -3.29 -0.81 34.49
CA CYS A 5 -2.04 -0.08 34.77
C CYS A 5 -1.39 -0.56 36.09
N SER A 6 -1.23 -1.88 36.26
CA SER A 6 -0.47 -2.44 37.39
C SER A 6 1.01 -2.60 37.00
N ASP A 7 1.90 -1.80 37.59
CA ASP A 7 3.35 -1.75 37.35
C ASP A 7 4.15 -3.03 37.74
N ASN A 8 3.51 -4.17 38.01
CA ASN A 8 4.17 -5.34 38.60
C ASN A 8 4.56 -6.48 37.64
N ASP A 9 4.24 -6.43 36.35
CA ASP A 9 4.59 -7.51 35.39
C ASP A 9 5.75 -7.16 34.43
N GLN A 10 6.39 -5.99 34.58
CA GLN A 10 7.46 -5.54 33.66
C GLN A 10 8.78 -6.34 33.77
N GLY A 11 8.95 -7.22 34.77
CA GLY A 11 10.24 -7.86 35.05
C GLY A 11 10.53 -9.19 34.35
N THR A 12 9.50 -9.96 33.98
CA THR A 12 9.68 -11.36 33.50
C THR A 12 9.25 -11.59 32.06
N ASP A 13 8.38 -10.76 31.49
CA ASP A 13 7.86 -10.94 30.12
C ASP A 13 8.69 -10.23 29.04
N GLU A 14 9.52 -9.24 29.39
CA GLU A 14 10.37 -8.54 28.42
C GLU A 14 11.40 -9.47 27.74
N GLY A 15 11.93 -10.46 28.46
CA GLY A 15 12.96 -11.37 27.93
C GLY A 15 12.46 -12.39 26.90
N SER A 16 11.23 -12.92 27.10
CA SER A 16 10.62 -13.94 26.22
C SER A 16 10.13 -13.33 24.91
N ASN A 17 9.51 -12.15 24.98
CA ASN A 17 8.99 -11.45 23.80
C ASN A 17 10.11 -10.98 22.86
N ASN A 18 11.25 -10.55 23.40
CA ASN A 18 12.40 -10.10 22.60
C ASN A 18 12.98 -11.21 21.71
N ALA A 19 13.06 -12.45 22.22
CA ALA A 19 13.54 -13.57 21.42
C ALA A 19 12.60 -13.88 20.24
N ALA A 20 11.29 -13.86 20.46
CA ALA A 20 10.29 -14.07 19.41
C ALA A 20 10.39 -13.01 18.30
N PHE A 21 10.56 -11.73 18.66
CA PHE A 21 10.77 -10.65 17.69
C PHE A 21 12.03 -10.86 16.85
N ILE A 22 13.13 -11.30 17.47
CA ILE A 22 14.38 -11.59 16.75
C ILE A 22 14.16 -12.72 15.74
N PHE A 23 13.47 -13.80 16.10
CA PHE A 23 13.15 -14.89 15.17
C PHE A 23 12.30 -14.42 13.99
N ILE A 24 11.29 -13.58 14.23
CA ILE A 24 10.46 -13.00 13.18
C ILE A 24 11.31 -12.13 12.24
N ILE A 25 12.18 -11.27 12.78
CA ILE A 25 13.07 -10.42 11.99
C ILE A 25 13.99 -11.28 11.11
N CYS A 26 14.65 -12.31 11.69
CA CYS A 26 15.48 -13.24 10.95
C CYS A 26 14.68 -13.94 9.83
N GLY A 27 13.46 -14.39 10.13
CA GLY A 27 12.56 -14.97 9.14
C GLY A 27 12.24 -14.02 7.98
N GLN A 28 11.91 -12.76 8.27
CA GLN A 28 11.62 -11.73 7.26
C GLN A 28 12.84 -11.42 6.38
N ILE A 29 14.05 -11.42 6.95
CA ILE A 29 15.30 -11.28 6.20
C ILE A 29 15.47 -12.44 5.21
N ILE A 30 15.26 -13.68 5.65
CA ILE A 30 15.37 -14.88 4.80
C ILE A 30 14.33 -14.84 3.67
N VAL A 31 13.08 -14.48 3.98
CA VAL A 31 12.03 -14.29 2.98
C VAL A 31 12.43 -13.23 1.96
N GLY A 32 13.00 -12.11 2.41
CA GLY A 32 13.52 -11.05 1.54
C GLY A 32 14.64 -11.52 0.59
N LEU A 33 15.57 -12.35 1.09
CA LEU A 33 16.63 -12.96 0.28
C LEU A 33 16.08 -13.90 -0.79
N GLY A 34 15.02 -14.66 -0.47
CA GLY A 34 14.35 -15.54 -1.43
C GLY A 34 13.51 -14.80 -2.46
N TRP A 35 12.83 -13.72 -2.06
CA TRP A 35 11.94 -12.93 -2.93
C TRP A 35 12.69 -12.12 -3.99
N THR A 36 13.83 -11.54 -3.62
CA THR A 36 14.54 -10.56 -4.45
C THR A 36 14.98 -11.12 -5.82
N PRO A 37 15.59 -12.33 -5.92
CA PRO A 37 15.98 -12.90 -7.21
C PRO A 37 14.80 -13.21 -8.12
N VAL A 38 13.66 -13.66 -7.55
CA VAL A 38 12.46 -13.97 -8.34
C VAL A 38 11.97 -12.73 -9.09
N MET A 39 11.95 -11.57 -8.42
CA MET A 39 11.58 -10.31 -9.05
C MET A 39 12.63 -9.84 -10.06
N ALA A 40 13.89 -9.74 -9.64
CA ALA A 40 14.92 -9.11 -10.46
C ALA A 40 15.31 -9.96 -11.67
N LEU A 41 15.55 -11.27 -11.48
CA LEU A 41 15.96 -12.19 -12.53
C LEU A 41 14.78 -12.69 -13.37
N GLY A 42 13.63 -12.93 -12.73
CA GLY A 42 12.43 -13.41 -13.43
C GLY A 42 11.93 -12.39 -14.46
N MET A 43 11.87 -11.11 -14.08
CA MET A 43 11.39 -10.05 -14.98
C MET A 43 12.37 -9.77 -16.12
N SER A 44 13.68 -9.74 -15.84
CA SER A 44 14.68 -9.60 -16.90
C SER A 44 14.67 -10.79 -17.85
N TYR A 45 14.51 -12.01 -17.33
CA TYR A 45 14.43 -13.22 -18.15
C TYR A 45 13.24 -13.17 -19.11
N ILE A 46 12.06 -12.75 -18.65
CA ILE A 46 10.88 -12.62 -19.52
C ILE A 46 11.12 -11.56 -20.60
N ASP A 47 11.67 -10.40 -20.24
CA ASP A 47 11.94 -9.32 -21.20
C ASP A 47 12.98 -9.72 -22.25
N ASP A 48 13.98 -10.51 -21.85
CA ASP A 48 15.07 -10.93 -22.73
C ASP A 48 14.71 -12.10 -23.66
N ASN A 49 13.64 -12.86 -23.37
CA ASN A 49 13.27 -14.09 -24.10
C ASN A 49 11.91 -13.98 -24.83
N VAL A 50 11.25 -12.82 -24.77
CA VAL A 50 9.97 -12.57 -25.44
C VAL A 50 10.13 -11.41 -26.40
N LYS A 51 9.41 -11.47 -27.54
CA LYS A 51 9.40 -10.37 -28.53
C LYS A 51 9.17 -9.02 -27.84
N THR A 52 9.93 -8.00 -28.22
CA THR A 52 9.86 -6.63 -27.66
C THR A 52 8.44 -6.05 -27.66
N THR A 53 7.60 -6.43 -28.63
CA THR A 53 6.19 -6.02 -28.73
C THR A 53 5.26 -6.71 -27.74
N THR A 54 5.59 -7.93 -27.29
CA THR A 54 4.74 -8.74 -26.40
C THR A 54 5.32 -8.89 -24.99
N SER A 55 6.59 -8.54 -24.76
CA SER A 55 7.23 -8.57 -23.43
C SER A 55 6.38 -7.83 -22.38
N ALA A 56 5.92 -6.62 -22.70
CA ALA A 56 5.07 -5.79 -21.83
C ALA A 56 3.82 -6.53 -21.31
N MET A 57 3.18 -7.33 -22.16
CA MET A 57 1.98 -8.08 -21.81
C MET A 57 2.29 -9.25 -20.87
N HIS A 58 3.41 -9.95 -21.08
CA HIS A 58 3.84 -11.04 -20.20
C HIS A 58 4.26 -10.51 -18.83
N ILE A 59 4.99 -9.40 -18.81
CA ILE A 59 5.31 -8.66 -17.59
C ILE A 59 4.04 -8.23 -16.85
N GLY A 60 3.05 -7.71 -17.56
CA GLY A 60 1.73 -7.37 -16.99
C GLY A 60 1.04 -8.55 -16.34
N TYR A 61 1.07 -9.74 -16.97
CA TYR A 61 0.53 -10.95 -16.37
C TYR A 61 1.27 -11.35 -15.10
N VAL A 62 2.61 -11.36 -15.10
CA VAL A 62 3.39 -11.71 -13.91
C VAL A 62 3.13 -10.73 -12.76
N GLN A 63 3.09 -9.41 -13.03
CA GLN A 63 2.79 -8.43 -11.99
C GLN A 63 1.37 -8.56 -11.44
N SER A 64 0.39 -8.86 -12.29
CA SER A 64 -0.99 -9.08 -11.84
C SER A 64 -1.13 -10.25 -10.87
N MET A 65 -0.29 -11.30 -11.01
CA MET A 65 -0.28 -12.45 -10.10
C MET A 65 0.08 -12.07 -8.66
N PHE A 66 0.80 -10.97 -8.42
CA PHE A 66 1.02 -10.48 -7.06
C PHE A 66 -0.28 -10.00 -6.40
N GLY A 67 -1.16 -9.35 -7.16
CA GLY A 67 -2.48 -8.97 -6.66
C GLY A 67 -3.32 -10.20 -6.30
N PHE A 68 -3.40 -11.18 -7.19
CA PHE A 68 -4.11 -12.44 -6.91
C PHE A 68 -3.49 -13.22 -5.74
N GLY A 69 -2.16 -13.22 -5.61
CA GLY A 69 -1.46 -13.81 -4.47
C GLY A 69 -1.85 -13.17 -3.14
N ARG A 70 -2.06 -11.84 -3.09
CA ARG A 70 -2.58 -11.17 -1.89
C ARG A 70 -4.00 -11.61 -1.55
N ILE A 71 -4.88 -11.74 -2.55
CA ILE A 71 -6.26 -12.23 -2.35
C ILE A 71 -6.24 -13.64 -1.74
N ALA A 72 -5.46 -14.55 -2.34
CA ALA A 72 -5.28 -15.90 -1.82
C ALA A 72 -4.71 -15.89 -0.39
N GLY A 73 -3.73 -15.02 -0.11
CA GLY A 73 -3.14 -14.85 1.22
C GLY A 73 -4.15 -14.42 2.28
N PHE A 74 -4.99 -13.42 1.98
CA PHE A 74 -6.06 -12.99 2.90
C PHE A 74 -7.08 -14.10 3.16
N LEU A 75 -7.46 -14.87 2.13
CA LEU A 75 -8.38 -16.00 2.27
C LEU A 75 -7.78 -17.11 3.15
N ILE A 76 -6.53 -17.51 2.88
CA ILE A 76 -5.82 -18.52 3.68
C ILE A 76 -5.69 -18.04 5.12
N GLY A 77 -5.21 -16.81 5.34
CA GLY A 77 -5.07 -16.20 6.66
C GLY A 77 -6.39 -16.21 7.42
N GLY A 78 -7.46 -15.70 6.78
CA GLY A 78 -8.81 -15.65 7.36
C GLY A 78 -9.38 -17.02 7.73
N VAL A 79 -9.11 -18.07 6.95
CA VAL A 79 -9.54 -19.45 7.30
C VAL A 79 -8.71 -20.01 8.46
N THR A 80 -7.39 -19.77 8.47
CA THR A 80 -6.50 -20.31 9.51
C THR A 80 -6.73 -19.70 10.89
N VAL A 81 -7.06 -18.41 10.98
CA VAL A 81 -7.32 -17.74 12.26
C VAL A 81 -8.66 -18.13 12.91
N ARG A 82 -9.57 -18.74 12.15
CA ARG A 82 -10.81 -19.34 12.69
C ARG A 82 -10.58 -20.62 13.47
N LYS A 83 -9.38 -21.19 13.42
CA LYS A 83 -8.99 -22.34 14.24
C LYS A 83 -8.21 -21.86 15.45
N TRP A 84 -8.47 -22.44 16.61
CA TRP A 84 -7.74 -22.15 17.84
C TRP A 84 -6.24 -22.42 17.63
N VAL A 85 -5.37 -21.58 18.21
CA VAL A 85 -3.91 -21.65 18.00
C VAL A 85 -3.32 -23.04 18.24
N ASP A 86 -3.84 -23.77 19.24
CA ASP A 86 -3.42 -25.11 19.65
C ASP A 86 -4.52 -26.16 19.41
N PHE A 87 -5.29 -26.03 18.33
CA PHE A 87 -6.39 -26.95 17.97
C PHE A 87 -6.00 -28.45 17.89
N TYR A 88 -4.70 -28.75 17.83
CA TYR A 88 -4.14 -30.11 17.76
C TYR A 88 -3.74 -30.67 19.14
N ARG A 89 -3.79 -29.86 20.20
CA ARG A 89 -3.47 -30.25 21.58
C ARG A 89 -4.70 -30.21 22.46
N ASP A 90 -5.44 -29.11 22.44
CA ASP A 90 -6.54 -28.85 23.36
C ASP A 90 -7.81 -28.38 22.62
N ASP A 91 -8.96 -28.72 23.20
CA ASP A 91 -10.26 -28.22 22.75
C ASP A 91 -10.56 -26.86 23.43
N PRO A 92 -10.81 -25.78 22.67
CA PRO A 92 -11.18 -24.47 23.22
C PRO A 92 -12.42 -24.50 24.12
N ASP A 93 -13.32 -25.48 23.93
CA ASP A 93 -14.50 -25.65 24.79
C ASP A 93 -14.14 -25.95 26.25
N ASN A 94 -12.95 -26.52 26.52
CA ASN A 94 -12.45 -26.74 27.88
C ASN A 94 -12.15 -25.43 28.63
N TYR A 95 -11.95 -24.33 27.90
CA TYR A 95 -11.67 -23.02 28.45
C TYR A 95 -12.87 -22.06 28.35
N GLY A 96 -13.98 -22.50 27.73
CA GLY A 96 -15.16 -21.66 27.49
C GLY A 96 -14.91 -20.50 26.51
N VAL A 97 -13.83 -20.56 25.72
CA VAL A 97 -13.40 -19.47 24.85
C VAL A 97 -13.95 -19.68 23.45
N GLY A 98 -14.91 -18.84 23.06
CA GLY A 98 -15.47 -18.82 21.70
C GLY A 98 -14.63 -17.99 20.72
N GLN A 99 -14.91 -18.12 19.42
CA GLN A 99 -14.21 -17.36 18.37
C GLN A 99 -14.40 -15.82 18.50
N GLU A 100 -15.46 -15.39 19.18
CA GLU A 100 -15.79 -13.98 19.42
C GLU A 100 -15.18 -13.45 20.73
N ASP A 101 -14.58 -14.32 21.53
CA ASP A 101 -13.95 -13.95 22.79
C ASP A 101 -12.63 -13.20 22.52
N PRO A 102 -12.35 -12.08 23.21
CA PRO A 102 -11.07 -11.38 23.12
C PRO A 102 -9.84 -12.26 23.39
N GLN A 103 -9.99 -13.36 24.13
CA GLN A 103 -8.92 -14.31 24.41
C GLN A 103 -8.66 -15.28 23.23
N TRP A 104 -9.44 -15.21 22.16
CA TRP A 104 -9.26 -16.05 20.98
C TRP A 104 -7.98 -15.73 20.21
N VAL A 105 -7.01 -16.65 20.29
CA VAL A 105 -5.83 -16.61 19.43
C VAL A 105 -6.01 -17.61 18.29
N GLY A 106 -6.13 -17.09 17.08
CA GLY A 106 -6.21 -17.90 15.88
C GLY A 106 -4.87 -18.57 15.52
N ALA A 107 -4.92 -19.70 14.80
CA ALA A 107 -3.75 -20.45 14.33
C ALA A 107 -2.98 -19.74 13.19
N TRP A 108 -2.42 -18.57 13.49
CA TRP A 108 -1.69 -17.70 12.56
C TRP A 108 -0.49 -18.39 11.88
N TRP A 109 0.17 -19.32 12.58
CA TRP A 109 1.32 -20.06 12.08
C TRP A 109 0.95 -21.05 10.97
N LEU A 110 -0.29 -21.54 10.95
CA LEU A 110 -0.74 -22.54 9.97
C LEU A 110 -0.73 -21.98 8.54
N GLY A 111 -1.10 -20.70 8.38
CA GLY A 111 -1.05 -20.02 7.09
C GLY A 111 0.37 -19.95 6.51
N LEU A 112 1.39 -19.80 7.37
CA LEU A 112 2.79 -19.79 6.96
C LEU A 112 3.23 -21.16 6.42
N ILE A 113 2.79 -22.25 7.05
CA ILE A 113 3.10 -23.62 6.58
C ILE A 113 2.47 -23.87 5.20
N ILE A 114 1.20 -23.49 5.03
CA ILE A 114 0.50 -23.62 3.73
C ILE A 114 1.24 -22.83 2.64
N ALA A 115 1.69 -21.61 2.95
CA ALA A 115 2.49 -20.81 2.03
C ALA A 115 3.82 -21.48 1.68
N CYS A 116 4.55 -22.01 2.67
CA CYS A 116 5.82 -22.73 2.46
C CYS A 116 5.65 -23.94 1.53
N VAL A 117 4.64 -24.78 1.76
CA VAL A 117 4.35 -25.93 0.90
C VAL A 117 4.02 -25.47 -0.53
N SER A 118 3.23 -24.40 -0.66
CA SER A 118 2.87 -23.83 -1.96
C SER A 118 4.10 -23.33 -2.74
N TYR A 119 5.06 -22.68 -2.06
CA TYR A 119 6.33 -22.27 -2.68
C TYR A 119 7.16 -23.46 -3.16
N ILE A 120 7.29 -24.52 -2.36
CA ILE A 120 8.02 -25.73 -2.75
C ILE A 120 7.39 -26.35 -4.00
N LEU A 121 6.06 -26.49 -4.01
CA LEU A 121 5.33 -27.03 -5.16
C LEU A 121 5.50 -26.15 -6.41
N SER A 122 5.50 -24.83 -6.26
CA SER A 122 5.74 -23.89 -7.37
C SER A 122 7.17 -23.95 -7.93
N GLY A 123 8.15 -24.36 -7.12
CA GLY A 123 9.54 -24.55 -7.54
C GLY A 123 9.74 -25.78 -8.42
N LEU A 124 8.90 -26.83 -8.28
CA LEU A 124 9.02 -28.06 -9.06
C LEU A 124 8.94 -27.81 -10.58
N PRO A 125 7.93 -27.08 -11.12
CA PRO A 125 7.91 -26.71 -12.55
C PRO A 125 9.16 -25.94 -13.01
N MET A 126 9.75 -25.11 -12.15
CA MET A 126 10.96 -24.34 -12.52
C MET A 126 12.17 -25.25 -12.77
N THR A 127 12.21 -26.44 -12.17
CA THR A 127 13.29 -27.42 -12.43
C THR A 127 13.24 -28.00 -13.85
N GLY A 128 12.10 -27.87 -14.55
CA GLY A 128 11.94 -28.28 -15.93
C GLY A 128 12.53 -27.32 -16.96
N PHE A 129 12.98 -26.11 -16.56
CA PHE A 129 13.60 -25.17 -17.50
C PHE A 129 14.98 -25.65 -17.97
N PRO A 130 15.29 -25.55 -19.27
CA PRO A 130 16.58 -25.96 -19.80
C PRO A 130 17.69 -25.07 -19.24
N ARG A 131 18.85 -25.68 -18.93
CA ARG A 131 20.02 -24.99 -18.34
C ARG A 131 20.65 -23.95 -19.28
N SER A 132 20.41 -24.08 -20.57
CA SER A 132 20.82 -23.15 -21.63
C SER A 132 19.78 -23.23 -22.73
N LEU A 133 19.43 -22.10 -23.32
CA LEU A 133 18.57 -22.10 -24.51
C LEU A 133 19.30 -22.84 -25.64
N PRO A 134 18.60 -23.67 -26.44
CA PRO A 134 19.21 -24.34 -27.59
C PRO A 134 19.84 -23.30 -28.53
N LYS A 135 20.99 -23.60 -29.17
CA LYS A 135 21.62 -22.69 -30.15
C LYS A 135 20.67 -22.27 -31.27
N ASN A 136 19.83 -23.19 -31.74
CA ASN A 136 18.82 -22.90 -32.76
C ASN A 136 17.76 -21.91 -32.26
N TYR A 137 17.51 -21.87 -30.95
CA TYR A 137 16.68 -20.84 -30.33
C TYR A 137 17.44 -19.52 -30.26
N GLU A 138 18.73 -19.48 -29.91
CA GLU A 138 19.53 -18.24 -29.92
C GLU A 138 19.60 -17.61 -31.32
N GLU A 139 19.85 -18.42 -32.35
CA GLU A 139 19.89 -17.98 -33.75
C GLU A 139 18.52 -17.51 -34.24
N ALA A 140 17.45 -18.29 -33.99
CA ALA A 140 16.09 -17.87 -34.32
C ALA A 140 15.62 -16.67 -33.49
N HIS A 141 16.10 -16.52 -32.26
CA HIS A 141 15.78 -15.43 -31.34
C HIS A 141 16.43 -14.11 -31.78
N ASP A 142 17.69 -14.16 -32.22
CA ASP A 142 18.38 -13.01 -32.82
C ASP A 142 17.70 -12.57 -34.13
N ASP A 143 17.24 -13.51 -34.94
CA ASP A 143 16.45 -13.25 -36.15
C ASP A 143 15.05 -12.68 -35.79
N PHE A 144 14.41 -13.20 -34.73
CA PHE A 144 13.11 -12.74 -34.22
C PHE A 144 13.13 -11.37 -33.55
N MET A 145 14.24 -10.97 -32.94
CA MET A 145 14.41 -9.69 -32.24
C MET A 145 14.99 -8.58 -33.15
N GLY A 146 15.38 -8.94 -34.39
CA GLY A 146 15.98 -8.07 -35.38
C GLY A 146 17.46 -7.77 -35.09
N HIS A 147 18.24 -7.55 -36.15
CA HIS A 147 19.69 -7.26 -36.17
C HIS A 147 20.20 -6.21 -35.14
N SER A 148 19.31 -5.41 -34.57
CA SER A 148 19.56 -4.38 -33.55
C SER A 148 20.24 -4.85 -32.23
N ARG A 149 20.38 -6.16 -31.96
CA ARG A 149 21.25 -6.66 -30.86
C ARG A 149 22.73 -6.70 -31.26
N ARG A 150 23.04 -7.02 -32.52
CA ARG A 150 24.41 -7.18 -33.03
C ARG A 150 25.09 -5.83 -33.26
N GLU A 151 24.35 -4.81 -33.70
CA GLU A 151 24.88 -3.43 -33.79
C GLU A 151 25.23 -2.84 -32.43
N ARG A 152 24.38 -3.04 -31.41
CA ARG A 152 24.63 -2.57 -30.03
C ARG A 152 25.82 -3.24 -29.35
N LEU A 153 26.14 -4.49 -29.72
CA LEU A 153 27.33 -5.19 -29.25
C LEU A 153 28.59 -4.79 -30.04
N ASN A 154 28.44 -4.40 -31.31
CA ASN A 154 29.56 -3.98 -32.16
C ASN A 154 30.04 -2.55 -31.88
N GLU A 155 29.19 -1.63 -31.40
CA GLU A 155 29.63 -0.29 -30.96
C GLU A 155 30.49 -0.31 -29.69
N SER A 156 30.39 -1.37 -28.87
CA SER A 156 31.24 -1.59 -27.70
C SER A 156 32.44 -2.47 -28.05
N GLY A 157 33.36 -1.96 -28.87
CA GLY A 157 34.77 -2.37 -28.93
C GLY A 157 35.09 -3.87 -29.10
N SER A 158 35.43 -4.24 -30.34
CA SER A 158 36.23 -5.39 -30.77
C SER A 158 36.94 -6.22 -29.68
N VAL A 159 36.43 -7.42 -29.38
CA VAL A 159 37.26 -8.62 -29.20
C VAL A 159 36.44 -9.85 -29.64
N GLU A 160 36.77 -10.37 -30.82
CA GLU A 160 36.54 -11.78 -31.16
C GLU A 160 37.36 -12.65 -30.19
N GLU A 161 36.78 -13.00 -29.04
CA GLU A 161 37.34 -14.07 -28.20
C GLU A 161 36.48 -15.32 -28.38
N THR A 162 36.99 -16.25 -29.19
CA THR A 162 36.60 -17.65 -29.25
C THR A 162 36.20 -18.18 -27.87
N VAL A 163 34.92 -18.54 -27.72
CA VAL A 163 34.33 -19.09 -26.49
C VAL A 163 34.97 -20.45 -26.19
N LYS A 164 36.06 -20.45 -25.41
CA LYS A 164 36.51 -21.63 -24.65
C LYS A 164 35.80 -21.63 -23.29
N PRO A 165 35.28 -22.78 -22.81
CA PRO A 165 34.51 -22.84 -21.56
C PRO A 165 35.48 -22.68 -20.37
N LYS A 166 35.73 -21.44 -19.92
CA LYS A 166 36.49 -21.20 -18.69
C LYS A 166 35.61 -21.53 -17.47
N SER A 167 36.21 -22.23 -16.50
CA SER A 167 35.66 -22.66 -15.20
C SER A 167 34.56 -21.75 -14.61
N LYS A 168 33.37 -22.35 -14.38
CA LYS A 168 32.14 -21.69 -13.89
C LYS A 168 32.31 -20.90 -12.59
N LYS A 169 33.20 -21.33 -11.69
CA LYS A 169 33.50 -20.60 -10.44
C LYS A 169 34.20 -19.26 -10.71
N LYS A 170 35.09 -19.20 -11.70
CA LYS A 170 35.77 -17.93 -12.08
C LYS A 170 34.81 -16.96 -12.78
N ALA A 171 33.87 -17.46 -13.58
CA ALA A 171 32.87 -16.62 -14.24
C ALA A 171 31.85 -16.02 -13.24
N ALA A 172 31.35 -16.81 -12.29
CA ALA A 172 30.46 -16.33 -11.23
C ALA A 172 31.17 -15.32 -10.30
N PHE A 173 32.41 -15.60 -9.90
CA PHE A 173 33.18 -14.69 -9.03
C PHE A 173 33.59 -13.39 -9.75
N LYS A 174 33.89 -13.44 -11.04
CA LYS A 174 34.12 -12.26 -11.87
C LYS A 174 32.84 -11.40 -11.98
N SER A 175 31.69 -12.03 -12.23
CA SER A 175 30.38 -11.35 -12.28
C SER A 175 30.03 -10.64 -10.97
N ILE A 176 30.34 -11.25 -9.81
CA ILE A 176 30.15 -10.61 -8.49
C ILE A 176 31.10 -9.42 -8.30
N LYS A 177 32.36 -9.52 -8.76
CA LYS A 177 33.34 -8.44 -8.64
C LYS A 177 33.03 -7.24 -9.55
N ASP A 178 32.36 -7.47 -10.67
CA ASP A 178 31.94 -6.43 -11.62
C ASP A 178 30.62 -5.74 -11.19
N MET A 179 29.88 -6.33 -10.25
CA MET A 179 28.57 -5.87 -9.78
C MET A 179 28.57 -4.47 -9.15
N PRO A 180 29.55 -4.08 -8.29
CA PRO A 180 29.60 -2.72 -7.75
C PRO A 180 29.83 -1.64 -8.82
N GLY A 181 30.61 -1.97 -9.85
CA GLY A 181 30.83 -1.07 -11.00
C GLY A 181 29.54 -0.82 -11.76
N LYS A 182 28.82 -1.89 -12.12
CA LYS A 182 27.50 -1.81 -12.80
C LYS A 182 26.43 -1.13 -11.96
N PHE A 183 26.44 -1.35 -10.65
CA PHE A 183 25.58 -0.63 -9.70
C PHE A 183 25.82 0.88 -9.78
N TRP A 184 27.10 1.30 -9.69
CA TRP A 184 27.45 2.71 -9.72
C TRP A 184 27.18 3.35 -11.09
N GLU A 185 27.42 2.62 -12.18
CA GLU A 185 27.07 3.05 -13.54
C GLU A 185 25.55 3.28 -13.68
N THR A 186 24.74 2.37 -13.15
CA THR A 186 23.27 2.48 -13.13
C THR A 186 22.83 3.73 -12.35
N CYS A 187 23.43 3.97 -11.18
CA CYS A 187 23.17 5.14 -10.37
C CYS A 187 23.66 6.46 -10.99
N LYS A 188 24.60 6.43 -11.95
CA LYS A 188 25.03 7.63 -12.68
C LYS A 188 24.09 8.02 -13.82
N ASN A 189 23.20 7.13 -14.24
CA ASN A 189 22.29 7.41 -15.34
C ASN A 189 21.14 8.34 -14.88
N PRO A 190 21.10 9.61 -15.32
CA PRO A 190 20.13 10.56 -14.82
C PRO A 190 18.69 10.21 -15.24
N LEU A 191 18.49 9.62 -16.42
CA LEU A 191 17.16 9.20 -16.88
C LEU A 191 16.63 8.05 -16.02
N TYR A 192 17.49 7.08 -15.72
CA TYR A 192 17.16 5.97 -14.84
C TYR A 192 16.77 6.48 -13.44
N LEU A 193 17.56 7.37 -12.84
CA LEU A 193 17.25 7.91 -11.51
C LEU A 193 15.91 8.65 -11.48
N ILE A 194 15.65 9.54 -12.45
CA ILE A 194 14.39 10.30 -12.49
C ILE A 194 13.17 9.39 -12.67
N ILE A 195 13.26 8.36 -13.52
CA ILE A 195 12.17 7.39 -13.71
C ILE A 195 11.95 6.55 -12.44
N ASN A 196 13.01 6.24 -11.68
CA ASN A 196 12.85 5.57 -10.40
C ASN A 196 12.32 6.48 -9.31
N MET A 197 12.62 7.78 -9.33
CA MET A 197 11.98 8.74 -8.44
C MET A 197 10.48 8.86 -8.72
N ALA A 198 10.06 8.90 -9.99
CA ALA A 198 8.64 8.84 -10.36
C ALA A 198 7.97 7.58 -9.80
N PHE A 199 8.64 6.42 -9.91
CA PHE A 199 8.12 5.18 -9.33
C PHE A 199 8.06 5.19 -7.81
N VAL A 200 9.07 5.74 -7.14
CA VAL A 200 9.10 5.83 -5.68
C VAL A 200 7.93 6.67 -5.18
N THR A 201 7.67 7.82 -5.78
CA THR A 201 6.54 8.68 -5.38
C THR A 201 5.20 8.06 -5.72
N GLU A 202 5.10 7.40 -6.87
CA GLU A 202 3.90 6.64 -7.25
C GLU A 202 3.61 5.51 -6.26
N PHE A 203 4.64 4.73 -5.92
CA PHE A 203 4.54 3.66 -4.95
C PHE A 203 4.21 4.18 -3.55
N ALA A 204 4.80 5.30 -3.14
CA ALA A 204 4.50 5.97 -1.87
C ALA A 204 3.02 6.39 -1.78
N ALA A 205 2.45 6.93 -2.87
CA ALA A 205 1.03 7.25 -2.95
C ALA A 205 0.18 5.97 -2.78
N GLN A 206 0.50 4.90 -3.51
CA GLN A 206 -0.28 3.66 -3.47
C GLN A 206 -0.20 2.95 -2.12
N ILE A 207 0.98 2.84 -1.52
CA ILE A 207 1.15 2.13 -0.25
C ILE A 207 0.47 2.85 0.91
N GLY A 208 0.59 4.18 0.96
CA GLY A 208 -0.08 4.99 1.99
C GLY A 208 -1.60 4.96 1.83
N LEU A 209 -2.10 5.05 0.59
CA LEU A 209 -3.52 4.87 0.31
C LEU A 209 -3.99 3.47 0.76
N ASN A 210 -3.29 2.41 0.39
CA ASN A 210 -3.72 1.06 0.72
C ASN A 210 -3.70 0.74 2.23
N ILE A 211 -2.70 1.24 2.97
CA ILE A 211 -2.57 0.96 4.41
C ILE A 211 -3.66 1.65 5.22
N PHE A 212 -3.96 2.92 4.93
CA PHE A 212 -4.94 3.70 5.69
C PHE A 212 -6.34 3.67 5.07
N PHE A 213 -6.56 2.98 3.94
CA PHE A 213 -7.88 2.86 3.33
C PHE A 213 -8.94 2.28 4.27
N PRO A 214 -8.70 1.18 5.04
CA PRO A 214 -9.69 0.67 5.97
C PRO A 214 -10.02 1.70 7.05
N LYS A 215 -9.01 2.34 7.63
CA LYS A 215 -9.20 3.40 8.64
C LYS A 215 -9.99 4.58 8.08
N TYR A 216 -9.75 4.95 6.82
CA TYR A 216 -10.52 5.98 6.13
C TYR A 216 -11.99 5.56 5.98
N LEU A 217 -12.25 4.30 5.59
CA LEU A 217 -13.60 3.78 5.47
C LEU A 217 -14.35 3.72 6.82
N GLU A 218 -13.67 3.31 7.89
CA GLU A 218 -14.20 3.31 9.25
C GLU A 218 -14.54 4.73 9.70
N THR A 219 -13.62 5.67 9.50
CA THR A 219 -13.73 7.03 10.03
C THR A 219 -14.69 7.90 9.21
N GLU A 220 -14.54 7.93 7.88
CA GLU A 220 -15.34 8.79 7.00
C GLU A 220 -16.77 8.26 6.85
N PHE A 221 -16.95 6.94 6.70
CA PHE A 221 -18.25 6.33 6.39
C PHE A 221 -18.88 5.53 7.54
N GLY A 222 -18.22 5.45 8.71
CA GLY A 222 -18.76 4.74 9.87
C GLY A 222 -18.87 3.23 9.67
N LEU A 223 -18.04 2.65 8.80
CA LEU A 223 -18.04 1.20 8.57
C LEU A 223 -17.36 0.46 9.73
N THR A 224 -17.80 -0.76 10.03
CA THR A 224 -17.09 -1.61 11.00
C THR A 224 -15.75 -2.07 10.43
N SER A 225 -14.77 -2.34 11.30
CA SER A 225 -13.43 -2.74 10.87
C SER A 225 -13.40 -3.97 9.97
N SER A 226 -14.29 -4.94 10.21
CA SER A 226 -14.41 -6.13 9.36
C SER A 226 -14.88 -5.77 7.94
N TYR A 227 -15.94 -4.97 7.83
CA TYR A 227 -16.47 -4.55 6.53
C TYR A 227 -15.50 -3.63 5.77
N ALA A 228 -14.86 -2.69 6.46
CA ALA A 228 -13.86 -1.79 5.88
C ALA A 228 -12.67 -2.56 5.29
N ASN A 229 -12.12 -3.52 6.03
CA ASN A 229 -11.03 -4.36 5.54
C ASN A 229 -11.46 -5.26 4.36
N LEU A 230 -12.66 -5.83 4.41
CA LEU A 230 -13.21 -6.64 3.31
C LEU A 230 -13.36 -5.81 2.02
N ILE A 231 -13.96 -4.62 2.11
CA ILE A 231 -14.14 -3.71 0.97
C ILE A 231 -12.79 -3.27 0.41
N THR A 232 -11.82 -2.96 1.26
CA THR A 232 -10.45 -2.61 0.85
C THR A 232 -9.84 -3.72 0.00
N GLY A 233 -9.89 -4.97 0.50
CA GLY A 233 -9.38 -6.14 -0.21
C GLY A 233 -10.11 -6.43 -1.51
N ALA A 234 -11.44 -6.27 -1.55
CA ALA A 234 -12.26 -6.50 -2.73
C ALA A 234 -12.14 -5.39 -3.79
N THR A 235 -11.77 -4.16 -3.39
CA THR A 235 -11.73 -3.01 -4.30
C THR A 235 -10.32 -2.76 -4.80
N LEU A 236 -9.35 -2.51 -3.91
CA LEU A 236 -8.03 -2.02 -4.31
C LEU A 236 -7.15 -3.10 -4.93
N VAL A 237 -7.22 -4.33 -4.40
CA VAL A 237 -6.34 -5.42 -4.85
C VAL A 237 -6.67 -5.89 -6.27
N PRO A 238 -7.94 -6.16 -6.63
CA PRO A 238 -8.30 -6.47 -8.00
C PRO A 238 -8.05 -5.30 -8.96
N ALA A 239 -8.29 -4.06 -8.52
CA ALA A 239 -8.02 -2.87 -9.34
C ALA A 239 -6.56 -2.83 -9.78
N ALA A 240 -5.62 -3.01 -8.86
CA ALA A 240 -4.18 -3.01 -9.18
C ALA A 240 -3.82 -4.14 -10.16
N ALA A 241 -4.31 -5.36 -9.92
CA ALA A 241 -4.04 -6.52 -10.78
C ALA A 241 -4.58 -6.34 -12.21
N LEU A 242 -5.83 -5.88 -12.35
CA LEU A 242 -6.44 -5.57 -13.64
C LEU A 242 -5.70 -4.42 -14.32
N GLY A 243 -5.29 -3.41 -13.55
CA GLY A 243 -4.45 -2.31 -13.99
C GLY A 243 -3.19 -2.79 -14.68
N SER A 244 -2.40 -3.66 -14.04
CA SER A 244 -1.16 -4.20 -14.63
C SER A 244 -1.41 -4.91 -15.97
N ILE A 245 -2.51 -5.67 -16.10
CA ILE A 245 -2.88 -6.32 -17.37
C ILE A 245 -3.21 -5.26 -18.43
N VAL A 246 -4.05 -4.28 -18.08
CA VAL A 246 -4.43 -3.17 -18.96
C VAL A 246 -3.20 -2.40 -19.42
N GLY A 247 -2.25 -2.09 -18.52
CA GLY A 247 -0.99 -1.43 -18.84
C GLY A 247 -0.15 -2.21 -19.87
N GLY A 248 -0.04 -3.52 -19.70
CA GLY A 248 0.65 -4.40 -20.66
C GLY A 248 -0.01 -4.40 -22.03
N VAL A 249 -1.34 -4.42 -22.09
CA VAL A 249 -2.12 -4.36 -23.34
C VAL A 249 -1.97 -3.00 -24.03
N ILE A 250 -2.04 -1.89 -23.28
CA ILE A 250 -1.85 -0.52 -23.81
C ILE A 250 -0.48 -0.43 -24.49
N VAL A 251 0.60 -0.80 -23.80
CA VAL A 251 1.96 -0.69 -24.34
C VAL A 251 2.14 -1.56 -25.59
N LYS A 252 1.59 -2.78 -25.59
CA LYS A 252 1.60 -3.68 -26.75
C LYS A 252 0.86 -3.08 -27.94
N LYS A 253 -0.35 -2.56 -27.74
CA LYS A 253 -1.22 -2.03 -28.81
C LYS A 253 -0.60 -0.81 -29.49
N PHE A 254 -0.01 0.09 -28.72
CA PHE A 254 0.59 1.31 -29.25
C PHE A 254 2.05 1.14 -29.72
N LYS A 255 2.64 -0.06 -29.59
CA LYS A 255 4.04 -0.37 -29.97
C LYS A 255 5.03 0.72 -29.54
N THR A 256 4.87 1.22 -28.32
CA THR A 256 5.56 2.45 -27.91
C THR A 256 7.07 2.23 -27.74
N LYS A 257 7.89 3.05 -28.41
CA LYS A 257 9.32 3.28 -28.08
C LYS A 257 9.42 3.98 -26.70
N ALA A 258 10.62 4.12 -26.13
CA ALA A 258 10.83 4.68 -24.79
C ALA A 258 10.15 6.06 -24.56
N GLU A 259 10.23 6.97 -25.54
CA GLU A 259 9.53 8.27 -25.47
C GLU A 259 8.00 8.10 -25.42
N GLY A 260 7.46 7.19 -26.22
CA GLY A 260 6.03 6.88 -26.24
C GLY A 260 5.55 6.25 -24.93
N SER A 261 6.32 5.32 -24.36
CA SER A 261 5.99 4.69 -23.08
C SER A 261 5.96 5.72 -21.95
N CYS A 262 6.88 6.69 -21.98
CA CYS A 262 6.92 7.78 -21.00
C CYS A 262 5.72 8.74 -21.15
N LYS A 263 5.30 9.06 -22.39
CA LYS A 263 4.07 9.83 -22.64
C LYS A 263 2.82 9.12 -22.15
N VAL A 264 2.70 7.81 -22.42
CA VAL A 264 1.57 7.00 -21.93
C VAL A 264 1.53 7.02 -20.41
N ALA A 265 2.66 6.79 -19.74
CA ALA A 265 2.74 6.81 -18.29
C ALA A 265 2.36 8.18 -17.71
N LEU A 266 2.85 9.27 -18.31
CA LEU A 266 2.45 10.63 -17.92
C LEU A 266 0.94 10.86 -18.05
N VAL A 267 0.34 10.46 -19.18
CA VAL A 267 -1.11 10.63 -19.39
C VAL A 267 -1.91 9.84 -18.36
N LEU A 268 -1.54 8.58 -18.10
CA LEU A 268 -2.19 7.77 -17.07
C LEU A 268 -2.08 8.42 -15.68
N SER A 269 -0.89 8.92 -15.33
CA SER A 269 -0.64 9.59 -14.04
C SER A 269 -1.48 10.87 -13.89
N VAL A 270 -1.59 11.67 -14.94
CA VAL A 270 -2.44 12.89 -14.95
C VAL A 270 -3.93 12.53 -14.83
N VAL A 271 -4.41 11.50 -15.53
CA VAL A 271 -5.82 11.06 -15.39
C VAL A 271 -6.10 10.56 -13.98
N ALA A 272 -5.20 9.76 -13.39
CA ALA A 272 -5.33 9.31 -12.00
C ALA A 272 -5.35 10.50 -11.02
N MET A 273 -4.49 11.50 -11.24
CA MET A 273 -4.46 12.73 -10.44
C MET A 273 -5.77 13.52 -10.52
N VAL A 274 -6.37 13.65 -11.72
CA VAL A 274 -7.67 14.33 -11.88
C VAL A 274 -8.78 13.57 -11.16
N LEU A 275 -8.81 12.24 -11.26
CA LEU A 275 -9.80 11.44 -10.54
C LEU A 275 -9.63 11.55 -9.02
N LEU A 276 -8.40 11.62 -8.53
CA LEU A 276 -8.10 11.86 -7.12
C LEU A 276 -8.56 13.25 -6.66
N LEU A 277 -8.50 14.29 -7.51
CA LEU A 277 -9.06 15.59 -7.15
C LEU A 277 -10.58 15.53 -6.94
N ILE A 278 -11.28 14.71 -7.72
CA ILE A 278 -12.73 14.54 -7.57
C ILE A 278 -13.08 13.93 -6.20
N THR A 279 -12.26 13.03 -5.66
CA THR A 279 -12.55 12.38 -4.36
C THR A 279 -12.53 13.33 -3.17
N PHE A 280 -11.88 14.50 -3.26
CA PHE A 280 -11.94 15.52 -2.19
C PHE A 280 -13.36 16.04 -1.93
N GLY A 281 -14.19 16.08 -2.97
CA GLY A 281 -15.60 16.48 -2.87
C GLY A 281 -16.54 15.35 -2.46
N VAL A 282 -16.04 14.11 -2.38
CA VAL A 282 -16.85 12.91 -2.09
C VAL A 282 -16.52 12.44 -0.69
N GLY A 283 -17.32 12.91 0.28
CA GLY A 283 -17.19 12.47 1.66
C GLY A 283 -18.40 12.83 2.50
N CYS A 284 -18.26 12.68 3.80
CA CYS A 284 -19.34 12.83 4.77
C CYS A 284 -19.13 14.10 5.62
N ARG A 285 -20.18 14.50 6.34
CA ARG A 285 -20.09 15.60 7.32
C ARG A 285 -19.69 15.05 8.67
N THR A 286 -18.83 15.78 9.39
CA THR A 286 -18.44 15.44 10.76
C THR A 286 -19.69 15.35 11.64
N ILE A 287 -19.82 14.26 12.39
CA ILE A 287 -20.93 14.04 13.31
C ILE A 287 -20.79 15.04 14.48
N PRO A 288 -21.85 15.77 14.85
CA PRO A 288 -21.80 16.68 15.99
C PRO A 288 -21.59 15.87 17.26
N THR A 289 -20.55 16.22 18.02
CA THR A 289 -20.22 15.60 19.30
C THR A 289 -20.03 16.68 20.35
N ALA A 290 -20.84 16.62 21.40
CA ALA A 290 -20.88 17.64 22.44
C ALA A 290 -19.53 17.77 23.15
N GLY A 291 -19.05 19.00 23.30
CA GLY A 291 -17.78 19.33 23.93
C GLY A 291 -16.52 18.97 23.13
N VAL A 292 -16.67 18.41 21.91
CA VAL A 292 -15.53 18.01 21.05
C VAL A 292 -15.60 18.66 19.67
N THR A 293 -16.74 18.57 18.98
CA THR A 293 -16.95 19.19 17.66
C THR A 293 -18.08 20.22 17.65
N THR A 294 -19.00 20.15 18.62
CA THR A 294 -20.04 21.15 18.87
C THR A 294 -20.12 21.51 20.35
N MET A 295 -20.64 22.70 20.67
CA MET A 295 -20.87 23.13 22.05
C MET A 295 -22.10 22.41 22.63
N TYR A 296 -22.17 22.32 23.96
CA TYR A 296 -23.39 21.91 24.65
C TYR A 296 -24.50 22.96 24.47
N PRO A 297 -25.79 22.58 24.54
CA PRO A 297 -26.93 23.50 24.35
C PRO A 297 -26.94 24.72 25.29
N ASP A 298 -26.32 24.59 26.47
CA ASP A 298 -26.27 25.60 27.53
C ASP A 298 -25.06 26.56 27.42
N GLN A 299 -24.15 26.34 26.47
CA GLN A 299 -22.94 27.17 26.29
C GLN A 299 -23.15 28.28 25.25
N THR A 300 -22.63 29.48 25.54
CA THR A 300 -22.73 30.63 24.62
C THR A 300 -21.65 30.60 23.55
N SER A 301 -21.97 31.10 22.36
CA SER A 301 -21.03 31.19 21.24
C SER A 301 -19.86 32.13 21.58
N GLY A 302 -18.70 31.57 21.95
CA GLY A 302 -17.50 32.33 22.32
C GLY A 302 -16.58 31.64 23.33
N THR A 303 -17.09 30.65 24.08
CA THR A 303 -16.29 29.79 24.96
C THR A 303 -15.59 28.67 24.18
N SER A 304 -14.41 28.24 24.65
CA SER A 304 -13.73 27.05 24.14
C SER A 304 -14.57 25.80 24.38
N LEU A 305 -14.54 24.86 23.43
CA LEU A 305 -15.20 23.55 23.56
C LEU A 305 -14.75 22.87 24.87
N SER A 306 -15.73 22.49 25.70
CA SER A 306 -15.52 21.80 26.96
C SER A 306 -16.46 20.60 27.04
N ARG A 307 -15.93 19.45 27.45
CA ARG A 307 -16.71 18.22 27.72
C ARG A 307 -17.55 18.34 29.00
N SER A 308 -17.18 19.25 29.90
CA SER A 308 -17.97 19.57 31.09
C SER A 308 -18.85 20.79 30.82
N SER A 309 -20.14 20.66 31.18
CA SER A 309 -21.15 21.71 31.10
C SER A 309 -22.07 21.68 32.32
N THR A 310 -22.97 22.66 32.45
CA THR A 310 -23.82 22.76 33.65
C THR A 310 -24.77 21.58 33.81
N CYS A 311 -25.14 20.94 32.70
CA CYS A 311 -26.01 19.77 32.69
C CYS A 311 -25.33 18.48 33.20
N ASN A 312 -24.02 18.28 33.00
CA ASN A 312 -23.32 17.03 33.37
C ASN A 312 -22.34 17.16 34.54
N VAL A 313 -22.09 18.39 35.04
CA VAL A 313 -21.11 18.61 36.12
C VAL A 313 -21.46 17.86 37.41
N GLN A 314 -22.75 17.61 37.66
CA GLN A 314 -23.21 16.87 38.83
C GLN A 314 -22.92 15.37 38.76
N CYS A 315 -22.62 14.83 37.57
CA CYS A 315 -22.36 13.41 37.37
C CYS A 315 -20.91 13.01 37.67
N GLY A 316 -19.96 13.96 37.74
CA GLY A 316 -18.55 13.67 38.05
C GLY A 316 -17.86 12.80 37.00
N CYS A 317 -18.09 13.08 35.70
CA CYS A 317 -17.66 12.22 34.60
C CYS A 317 -16.15 12.03 34.51
N ASN A 318 -15.74 10.80 34.21
CA ASN A 318 -14.35 10.48 33.88
C ASN A 318 -14.10 10.73 32.40
N ASP A 319 -13.15 11.62 32.13
CA ASP A 319 -12.71 12.03 30.79
C ASP A 319 -11.94 10.93 30.02
N ASP A 320 -11.47 9.89 30.72
CA ASP A 320 -10.75 8.75 30.14
C ASP A 320 -11.68 7.66 29.59
N ILE A 321 -12.98 7.69 29.97
CA ILE A 321 -13.95 6.68 29.52
C ILE A 321 -14.59 7.15 28.21
N TYR A 322 -14.39 6.36 27.15
CA TYR A 322 -15.04 6.55 25.85
C TYR A 322 -16.08 5.46 25.59
N SER A 323 -17.36 5.77 25.76
CA SER A 323 -18.49 4.87 25.51
C SER A 323 -19.64 5.66 24.90
N PRO A 324 -19.54 6.02 23.60
CA PRO A 324 -20.38 7.05 23.02
C PRO A 324 -21.86 6.67 23.01
N VAL A 325 -22.72 7.66 23.24
CA VAL A 325 -24.18 7.53 23.16
C VAL A 325 -24.76 8.56 22.18
N CYS A 326 -25.84 8.21 21.51
CA CYS A 326 -26.56 9.10 20.61
C CYS A 326 -27.80 9.63 21.31
N GLY A 327 -27.88 10.95 21.48
CA GLY A 327 -29.06 11.58 22.04
C GLY A 327 -30.21 11.66 21.03
N GLY A 328 -31.44 11.72 21.54
CA GLY A 328 -32.62 11.99 20.70
C GLY A 328 -32.58 13.34 19.97
N ASP A 329 -31.69 14.25 20.39
CA ASP A 329 -31.33 15.51 19.71
C ASP A 329 -30.44 15.34 18.46
N GLY A 330 -29.97 14.11 18.20
CA GLY A 330 -29.07 13.80 17.09
C GLY A 330 -27.61 14.20 17.31
N ILE A 331 -27.22 14.50 18.57
CA ILE A 331 -25.85 14.81 18.96
C ILE A 331 -25.23 13.58 19.65
N THR A 332 -23.99 13.27 19.30
CA THR A 332 -23.22 12.23 20.00
C THR A 332 -22.62 12.80 21.28
N TYR A 333 -22.62 12.03 22.36
CA TYR A 333 -21.95 12.36 23.61
C TYR A 333 -20.86 11.32 23.89
N VAL A 334 -19.75 11.73 24.52
CA VAL A 334 -18.58 10.86 24.79
C VAL A 334 -18.94 9.67 25.70
N SER A 335 -19.87 9.87 26.62
CA SER A 335 -20.50 8.80 27.41
C SER A 335 -21.89 9.20 27.90
N ALA A 336 -22.66 8.25 28.41
CA ALA A 336 -23.95 8.50 29.07
C ALA A 336 -23.82 9.54 30.21
N CYS A 337 -22.71 9.52 30.95
CA CYS A 337 -22.42 10.53 31.97
C CYS A 337 -22.27 11.93 31.35
N HIS A 338 -21.53 12.05 30.24
CA HIS A 338 -21.36 13.32 29.56
C HIS A 338 -22.66 13.85 28.95
N ALA A 339 -23.64 12.99 28.70
CA ALA A 339 -25.00 13.34 28.33
C ALA A 339 -25.92 13.67 29.54
N GLY A 340 -25.40 13.52 30.76
CA GLY A 340 -26.12 13.81 32.00
C GLY A 340 -27.16 12.75 32.38
N CYS A 341 -27.08 11.53 31.82
CA CYS A 341 -28.05 10.47 32.09
C CYS A 341 -27.85 9.87 33.48
N MET A 342 -28.97 9.65 34.20
CA MET A 342 -28.96 9.01 35.53
C MET A 342 -29.62 7.62 35.55
N GLN A 343 -30.27 7.21 34.46
CA GLN A 343 -30.93 5.92 34.36
C GLN A 343 -30.35 5.10 33.20
N GLU A 344 -30.08 3.83 33.45
CA GLU A 344 -29.64 2.86 32.45
C GLU A 344 -30.66 1.72 32.40
N HIS A 345 -31.10 1.36 31.20
CA HIS A 345 -32.07 0.31 30.96
C HIS A 345 -31.39 -0.90 30.28
N ASP A 346 -31.85 -2.11 30.57
CA ASP A 346 -31.29 -3.38 30.05
C ASP A 346 -31.27 -3.50 28.51
N ASN A 347 -32.00 -2.62 27.81
CA ASN A 347 -32.07 -2.57 26.35
C ASN A 347 -31.00 -1.65 25.70
N GLY A 348 -30.04 -1.11 26.47
CA GLY A 348 -29.02 -0.17 25.97
C GLY A 348 -29.55 1.25 25.74
N THR A 349 -30.62 1.62 26.44
CA THR A 349 -31.14 2.99 26.44
C THR A 349 -30.87 3.67 27.77
N PHE A 350 -30.55 4.97 27.70
CA PHE A 350 -30.29 5.80 28.87
C PHE A 350 -31.38 6.84 29.00
N GLY A 351 -31.92 6.96 30.21
CA GLY A 351 -32.97 7.89 30.57
C GLY A 351 -32.47 9.01 31.48
N ASP A 352 -33.31 10.03 31.63
CA ASP A 352 -33.08 11.18 32.51
C ASP A 352 -31.76 11.91 32.18
N CYS A 353 -31.56 12.21 30.89
CA CYS A 353 -30.34 12.81 30.36
C CYS A 353 -30.45 14.34 30.32
N SER A 354 -29.98 15.00 31.36
CA SER A 354 -30.12 16.46 31.53
C SER A 354 -29.50 17.32 30.42
N CYS A 355 -28.53 16.80 29.66
CA CYS A 355 -27.90 17.52 28.55
C CYS A 355 -28.65 17.38 27.22
N ILE A 356 -29.61 16.46 27.13
CA ILE A 356 -30.33 16.14 25.90
C ILE A 356 -31.71 16.76 25.98
N THR A 357 -31.93 17.82 25.20
CA THR A 357 -33.20 18.54 25.19
C THR A 357 -33.77 18.61 23.77
N ASN A 358 -35.00 18.15 23.60
CA ASN A 358 -35.75 18.24 22.36
C ASN A 358 -37.01 19.09 22.60
N ASP A 359 -37.11 20.26 21.97
CA ASP A 359 -38.17 21.25 22.22
C ASP A 359 -38.41 21.59 23.72
N GLY A 360 -37.34 21.57 24.52
CA GLY A 360 -37.39 21.88 25.96
C GLY A 360 -37.82 20.71 26.87
N VAL A 361 -37.97 19.50 26.31
CA VAL A 361 -38.24 18.26 27.05
C VAL A 361 -36.96 17.43 27.12
N VAL A 362 -36.66 16.86 28.30
CA VAL A 362 -35.56 15.93 28.50
C VAL A 362 -35.81 14.67 27.67
N ASP A 363 -34.85 14.34 26.81
CA ASP A 363 -34.89 13.16 25.94
C ASP A 363 -33.91 12.09 26.42
N SER A 364 -34.04 10.91 25.84
CA SER A 364 -33.21 9.73 26.09
C SER A 364 -32.01 9.63 25.15
N ALA A 365 -31.06 8.78 25.51
CA ALA A 365 -29.95 8.38 24.64
C ALA A 365 -29.94 6.88 24.37
N VAL A 366 -29.30 6.48 23.28
CA VAL A 366 -29.10 5.07 22.91
C VAL A 366 -27.61 4.80 22.77
N ASP A 367 -27.17 3.60 23.11
CA ASP A 367 -25.78 3.16 22.91
C ASP A 367 -25.30 3.35 21.46
N GLY A 368 -24.06 3.84 21.34
CA GLY A 368 -23.38 4.08 20.07
C GLY A 368 -23.39 5.54 19.62
N SER A 369 -22.57 5.86 18.63
CA SER A 369 -22.55 7.20 18.01
C SER A 369 -23.74 7.41 17.09
N CYS A 370 -24.19 8.66 16.94
CA CYS A 370 -25.26 8.96 15.99
C CYS A 370 -24.87 8.60 14.55
N GLY A 371 -25.78 7.93 13.84
CA GLY A 371 -25.56 7.49 12.47
C GLY A 371 -25.43 8.65 11.50
N ASN A 372 -24.49 8.57 10.55
CA ASN A 372 -24.38 9.52 9.46
C ASN A 372 -25.08 8.95 8.22
N ASN A 373 -26.13 9.60 7.72
CA ASN A 373 -26.84 9.20 6.49
C ASN A 373 -26.01 9.55 5.23
N CYS A 374 -24.81 8.97 5.13
CA CYS A 374 -23.86 9.30 4.09
C CYS A 374 -23.98 8.36 2.88
N LYS A 375 -24.49 8.86 1.75
CA LYS A 375 -24.70 8.10 0.50
C LYS A 375 -23.51 8.15 -0.47
N THR A 376 -22.38 8.71 -0.07
CA THR A 376 -21.20 8.95 -0.94
C THR A 376 -20.18 7.80 -0.93
N LEU A 377 -20.42 6.73 -0.18
CA LEU A 377 -19.54 5.55 -0.13
C LEU A 377 -19.33 4.90 -1.50
N ILE A 378 -20.41 4.53 -2.19
CA ILE A 378 -20.34 3.86 -3.50
C ILE A 378 -19.59 4.70 -4.55
N PRO A 379 -19.91 6.00 -4.76
CA PRO A 379 -19.15 6.80 -5.72
C PRO A 379 -17.67 6.95 -5.32
N PHE A 380 -17.35 7.05 -4.02
CA PHE A 380 -15.96 7.05 -3.56
C PHE A 380 -15.24 5.75 -3.96
N LEU A 381 -15.83 4.59 -3.68
CA LEU A 381 -15.26 3.29 -4.02
C LEU A 381 -15.03 3.12 -5.53
N ILE A 382 -15.96 3.56 -6.37
CA ILE A 382 -15.81 3.51 -7.84
C ILE A 382 -14.63 4.36 -8.28
N ILE A 383 -14.51 5.60 -7.77
CA ILE A 383 -13.42 6.50 -8.16
C ILE A 383 -12.08 5.95 -7.64
N SER A 384 -12.01 5.48 -6.40
CA SER A 384 -10.80 4.85 -5.84
C SER A 384 -10.38 3.61 -6.63
N PHE A 385 -11.33 2.78 -7.05
CA PHE A 385 -11.06 1.62 -7.92
C PHE A 385 -10.41 2.08 -9.23
N LEU A 386 -10.96 3.11 -9.89
CA LEU A 386 -10.41 3.63 -11.14
C LEU A 386 -9.01 4.24 -10.95
N VAL A 387 -8.79 4.99 -9.87
CA VAL A 387 -7.48 5.55 -9.52
C VAL A 387 -6.44 4.45 -9.37
N VAL A 388 -6.74 3.39 -8.63
CA VAL A 388 -5.82 2.27 -8.42
C VAL A 388 -5.62 1.44 -9.68
N LEU A 389 -6.67 1.25 -10.49
CA LEU A 389 -6.57 0.56 -11.78
C LEU A 389 -5.63 1.29 -12.74
N ILE A 390 -5.78 2.61 -12.86
CA ILE A 390 -4.91 3.43 -13.72
C ILE A 390 -3.48 3.42 -13.20
N SER A 391 -3.31 3.50 -11.87
CA SER A 391 -2.00 3.45 -11.22
C SER A 391 -1.30 2.10 -11.41
N GLY A 392 -2.05 0.98 -11.41
CA GLY A 392 -1.52 -0.33 -11.77
C GLY A 392 -1.15 -0.44 -13.26
N ALA A 393 -1.90 0.22 -14.14
CA ALA A 393 -1.57 0.29 -15.57
C ALA A 393 -0.31 1.10 -15.87
N GLU A 394 0.01 2.08 -15.02
CA GLU A 394 1.22 2.90 -15.09
C GLU A 394 2.50 2.11 -14.76
N GLU A 395 2.42 1.07 -13.91
CA GLU A 395 3.58 0.29 -13.45
C GLU A 395 4.35 -0.39 -14.60
N ILE A 396 3.64 -0.84 -15.63
CA ILE A 396 4.21 -1.54 -16.78
C ILE A 396 5.09 -0.65 -17.66
N PRO A 397 4.59 0.48 -18.21
CA PRO A 397 5.44 1.38 -18.98
C PRO A 397 6.60 1.92 -18.13
N GLN A 398 6.42 2.17 -16.82
CA GLN A 398 7.53 2.54 -15.94
C GLN A 398 8.64 1.49 -15.89
N THR A 399 8.27 0.23 -15.66
CA THR A 399 9.22 -0.88 -15.56
C THR A 399 9.98 -1.08 -16.88
N LEU A 400 9.29 -0.95 -18.01
CA LEU A 400 9.91 -1.02 -19.33
C LEU A 400 10.90 0.12 -19.59
N ILE A 401 10.56 1.36 -19.21
CA ILE A 401 11.48 2.50 -19.36
C ILE A 401 12.74 2.27 -18.51
N ALA A 402 12.57 1.81 -17.26
CA ALA A 402 13.69 1.51 -16.37
C ALA A 402 14.64 0.45 -16.96
N MET A 403 14.12 -0.60 -17.59
CA MET A 403 14.95 -1.62 -18.26
C MET A 403 15.56 -1.12 -19.57
N ARG A 404 14.86 -0.29 -20.34
CA ARG A 404 15.33 0.22 -21.64
C ARG A 404 16.40 1.31 -21.52
N CYS A 405 16.46 2.00 -20.38
CA CYS A 405 17.44 3.07 -20.17
C CYS A 405 18.80 2.56 -19.64
N VAL A 406 18.93 1.28 -19.32
CA VAL A 406 20.18 0.66 -18.86
C VAL A 406 20.69 -0.37 -19.86
N ASN A 407 21.98 -0.69 -19.77
CA ASN A 407 22.58 -1.74 -20.59
C ASN A 407 21.90 -3.10 -20.32
N PRO A 408 21.73 -3.96 -21.34
CA PRO A 408 21.08 -5.28 -21.17
C PRO A 408 21.69 -6.11 -20.04
N ASP A 409 23.02 -6.11 -19.93
CA ASP A 409 23.77 -6.85 -18.92
C ASP A 409 23.64 -6.30 -17.49
N SER A 410 22.92 -5.20 -17.31
CA SER A 410 22.72 -4.48 -16.05
C SER A 410 21.25 -4.39 -15.65
N LYS A 411 20.30 -4.94 -16.44
CA LYS A 411 18.84 -4.89 -16.16
C LYS A 411 18.48 -5.44 -14.77
N ALA A 412 19.00 -6.62 -14.42
CA ALA A 412 18.71 -7.24 -13.12
C ALA A 412 19.25 -6.40 -11.95
N ILE A 413 20.45 -5.81 -12.09
CA ILE A 413 21.03 -4.89 -11.09
C ILE A 413 20.15 -3.65 -10.98
N ALA A 414 19.71 -3.08 -12.10
CA ALA A 414 18.82 -1.94 -12.14
C ALA A 414 17.46 -2.23 -11.49
N LEU A 415 16.87 -3.41 -11.68
CA LEU A 415 15.65 -3.78 -10.95
C LEU A 415 15.91 -3.95 -9.44
N GLY A 416 17.08 -4.45 -9.06
CA GLY A 416 17.52 -4.52 -7.66
C GLY A 416 17.67 -3.13 -7.02
N VAL A 417 18.35 -2.19 -7.69
CA VAL A 417 18.50 -0.79 -7.24
C VAL A 417 17.14 -0.12 -7.08
N ARG A 418 16.23 -0.31 -8.05
CA ARG A 418 14.86 0.18 -8.00
C ARG A 418 14.11 -0.35 -6.77
N ALA A 419 14.26 -1.63 -6.45
CA ALA A 419 13.63 -2.23 -5.26
C ALA A 419 14.18 -1.60 -3.97
N ILE A 420 15.50 -1.35 -3.88
CA ILE A 420 16.11 -0.67 -2.73
C ILE A 420 15.54 0.76 -2.59
N MET A 421 15.51 1.53 -3.67
CA MET A 421 14.96 2.90 -3.67
C MET A 421 13.48 2.90 -3.26
N MET A 422 12.67 2.00 -3.82
CA MET A 422 11.25 1.84 -3.47
C MET A 422 11.06 1.60 -1.96
N ARG A 423 11.87 0.73 -1.34
CA ARG A 423 11.73 0.42 0.08
C ARG A 423 12.19 1.56 0.98
N LEU A 424 13.37 2.13 0.72
CA LEU A 424 13.97 3.16 1.57
C LEU A 424 13.27 4.51 1.44
N LEU A 425 12.88 4.90 0.23
CA LEU A 425 12.35 6.24 -0.06
C LEU A 425 10.83 6.28 -0.22
N GLY A 426 10.18 5.13 -0.42
CA GLY A 426 8.72 5.04 -0.57
C GLY A 426 8.08 4.30 0.61
N ALA A 427 8.37 3.00 0.73
CA ALA A 427 7.64 2.10 1.63
C ALA A 427 7.77 2.46 3.12
N ILE A 428 8.94 2.89 3.57
CA ILE A 428 9.20 3.27 4.97
C ILE A 428 8.65 4.66 5.30
N PRO A 429 8.96 5.73 4.54
CA PRO A 429 8.50 7.07 4.91
C PRO A 429 7.01 7.31 4.64
N ALA A 430 6.40 6.66 3.64
CA ALA A 430 5.01 6.96 3.29
C ALA A 430 4.04 6.72 4.46
N PRO A 431 4.03 5.55 5.15
CA PRO A 431 3.13 5.35 6.28
C PRO A 431 3.32 6.36 7.40
N LEU A 432 4.56 6.79 7.66
CA LEU A 432 4.86 7.82 8.67
C LEU A 432 4.29 9.19 8.28
N ILE A 433 4.44 9.58 7.01
CA ILE A 433 3.90 10.86 6.50
C ILE A 433 2.37 10.84 6.54
N TYR A 434 1.75 9.74 6.11
CA TYR A 434 0.31 9.58 6.16
C TYR A 434 -0.23 9.58 7.60
N GLY A 435 0.40 8.83 8.50
CA GLY A 435 0.03 8.80 9.92
C GLY A 435 0.11 10.20 10.55
N ALA A 436 1.26 10.87 10.40
CA ALA A 436 1.45 12.22 10.91
C ALA A 436 0.45 13.23 10.33
N ALA A 437 0.08 13.10 9.05
CA ALA A 437 -0.94 13.94 8.45
C ALA A 437 -2.34 13.66 9.02
N ILE A 438 -2.71 12.38 9.16
CA ILE A 438 -4.00 11.96 9.73
C ILE A 438 -4.15 12.43 11.19
N ASP A 439 -3.07 12.36 11.97
CA ASP A 439 -3.06 12.78 13.37
C ASP A 439 -3.42 14.27 13.55
N THR A 440 -3.15 15.12 12.56
CA THR A 440 -3.55 16.54 12.58
C THR A 440 -5.07 16.75 12.57
N ALA A 441 -5.84 15.75 12.15
CA ALA A 441 -7.30 15.80 12.13
C ALA A 441 -7.94 15.30 13.43
N CYS A 442 -7.15 14.80 14.38
CA CYS A 442 -7.67 14.28 15.64
C CYS A 442 -8.24 15.40 16.52
N ARG A 443 -9.44 15.18 17.05
CA ARG A 443 -10.11 16.09 18.00
C ARG A 443 -10.17 15.52 19.42
N LEU A 444 -10.20 14.19 19.57
CA LEU A 444 -10.20 13.53 20.87
C LEU A 444 -9.23 12.35 20.86
N TRP A 445 -8.17 12.46 21.66
CA TRP A 445 -7.17 11.42 21.84
C TRP A 445 -7.55 10.44 22.95
N GLN A 446 -7.25 9.17 22.74
CA GLN A 446 -7.23 8.17 23.80
C GLN A 446 -6.05 8.41 24.72
N THR A 447 -6.26 8.26 26.01
CA THR A 447 -5.20 8.31 27.03
C THR A 447 -5.25 7.00 27.81
N GLU A 448 -4.18 6.20 27.72
CA GLU A 448 -4.03 4.97 28.50
C GLU A 448 -2.78 5.09 29.37
N CYS A 449 -2.95 4.95 30.68
CA CYS A 449 -1.86 5.10 31.67
C CYS A 449 -1.04 6.40 31.49
N GLY A 450 -1.70 7.52 31.16
CA GLY A 450 -1.05 8.82 30.93
C GLY A 450 -0.26 8.94 29.62
N LYS A 451 -0.32 7.93 28.73
CA LYS A 451 0.26 7.97 27.40
C LYS A 451 -0.82 8.15 26.35
N GLN A 452 -0.52 8.96 25.33
CA GLN A 452 -1.41 9.20 24.21
C GLN A 452 -1.48 7.96 23.31
N GLY A 453 -2.70 7.45 23.10
CA GLY A 453 -3.01 6.28 22.28
C GLY A 453 -3.63 6.65 20.93
N SER A 454 -4.59 5.85 20.47
CA SER A 454 -5.30 6.10 19.22
C SER A 454 -6.24 7.30 19.30
N CYS A 455 -6.63 7.89 18.18
CA CYS A 455 -7.64 8.95 18.20
C CYS A 455 -9.06 8.37 18.16
N TYR A 456 -9.91 8.81 19.09
CA TYR A 456 -11.33 8.44 19.16
C TYR A 456 -12.18 9.18 18.13
N ILE A 457 -12.02 10.50 18.03
CA ILE A 457 -12.86 11.36 17.18
C ILE A 457 -11.99 12.21 16.28
N TYR A 458 -12.23 12.11 14.99
CA TYR A 458 -11.60 12.94 13.97
C TYR A 458 -12.57 13.99 13.41
N ASP A 459 -12.02 15.12 13.02
CA ASP A 459 -12.70 16.03 12.10
C ASP A 459 -12.64 15.42 10.69
N LEU A 460 -13.80 14.98 10.17
CA LEU A 460 -13.86 14.25 8.89
C LEU A 460 -13.36 15.09 7.71
N ALA A 461 -13.63 16.40 7.70
CA ALA A 461 -13.13 17.26 6.63
C ALA A 461 -11.60 17.35 6.67
N ALA A 462 -11.03 17.64 7.84
CA ALA A 462 -9.58 17.71 8.01
C ALA A 462 -8.92 16.36 7.70
N PHE A 463 -9.51 15.26 8.16
CA PHE A 463 -9.04 13.89 7.91
C PHE A 463 -9.00 13.58 6.41
N ARG A 464 -10.08 13.91 5.70
CA ARG A 464 -10.17 13.75 4.24
C ARG A 464 -9.11 14.56 3.50
N TYR A 465 -8.93 15.83 3.86
CA TYR A 465 -7.91 16.69 3.24
C TYR A 465 -6.49 16.22 3.54
N ALA A 466 -6.20 15.78 4.77
CA ALA A 466 -4.89 15.26 5.15
C ALA A 466 -4.56 13.97 4.37
N TYR A 467 -5.45 13.00 4.41
CA TYR A 467 -5.26 11.70 3.78
C TYR A 467 -5.16 11.78 2.25
N LEU A 468 -6.14 12.42 1.59
CA LEU A 468 -6.14 12.57 0.13
C LEU A 468 -5.10 13.60 -0.33
N GLY A 469 -4.80 14.61 0.49
CA GLY A 469 -3.78 15.64 0.23
C GLY A 469 -2.39 15.07 0.09
N VAL A 470 -1.96 14.20 1.03
CA VAL A 470 -0.67 13.51 0.93
C VAL A 470 -0.60 12.66 -0.33
N ASN A 471 -1.68 11.93 -0.67
CA ASN A 471 -1.73 11.15 -1.91
C ASN A 471 -1.57 12.03 -3.15
N PHE A 472 -2.28 13.15 -3.17
CA PHE A 472 -2.25 14.10 -4.27
C PHE A 472 -0.86 14.73 -4.45
N ILE A 473 -0.19 15.11 -3.35
CA ILE A 473 1.18 15.64 -3.39
C ILE A 473 2.14 14.62 -4.01
N PHE A 474 2.09 13.35 -3.59
CA PHE A 474 2.92 12.31 -4.20
C PHE A 474 2.63 12.14 -5.69
N LYS A 475 1.36 12.19 -6.11
CA LYS A 475 0.99 12.16 -7.54
C LYS A 475 1.52 13.36 -8.32
N VAL A 476 1.51 14.57 -7.74
CA VAL A 476 2.09 15.77 -8.35
C VAL A 476 3.59 15.59 -8.56
N LEU A 477 4.29 15.04 -7.59
CA LEU A 477 5.72 14.71 -7.72
C LEU A 477 5.97 13.66 -8.82
N THR A 478 5.14 12.63 -8.92
CA THR A 478 5.22 11.63 -9.99
C THR A 478 5.11 12.27 -11.38
N VAL A 479 4.10 13.13 -11.59
CA VAL A 479 3.91 13.86 -12.85
C VAL A 479 5.10 14.78 -13.13
N PHE A 480 5.60 15.49 -12.12
CA PHE A 480 6.80 16.32 -12.25
C PHE A 480 8.00 15.50 -12.75
N PHE A 481 8.29 14.35 -12.14
CA PHE A 481 9.40 13.50 -12.57
C PHE A 481 9.21 12.95 -13.98
N TYR A 482 7.99 12.66 -14.42
CA TYR A 482 7.73 12.30 -15.82
C TYR A 482 7.99 13.42 -16.81
N LEU A 483 7.62 14.65 -16.47
CA LEU A 483 7.91 15.81 -17.31
C LEU A 483 9.43 16.00 -17.46
N VAL A 484 10.18 15.86 -16.36
CA VAL A 484 11.64 15.87 -16.38
C VAL A 484 12.21 14.72 -17.22
N ALA A 485 11.67 13.51 -17.08
CA ALA A 485 12.11 12.35 -17.87
C ALA A 485 11.88 12.56 -19.37
N LEU A 486 10.70 13.06 -19.77
CA LEU A 486 10.40 13.39 -21.17
C LEU A 486 11.35 14.45 -21.73
N TRP A 487 11.66 15.47 -20.92
CA TRP A 487 12.63 16.49 -21.30
C TRP A 487 14.03 15.91 -21.51
N LEU A 488 14.50 15.02 -20.62
CA LEU A 488 15.78 14.33 -20.76
C LEU A 488 15.83 13.43 -22.01
N ILE A 489 14.77 12.64 -22.26
CA ILE A 489 14.67 11.77 -23.44
C ILE A 489 14.74 12.60 -24.73
N ARG A 490 13.98 13.70 -24.80
CA ARG A 490 14.02 14.61 -25.96
C ARG A 490 15.40 15.24 -26.14
N ARG A 491 16.05 15.67 -25.05
CA ARG A 491 17.39 16.26 -25.10
C ARG A 491 18.43 15.28 -25.60
N GLN A 492 18.37 14.02 -25.17
CA GLN A 492 19.24 12.94 -25.66
C GLN A 492 19.01 12.68 -27.15
N ARG A 493 17.74 12.59 -27.59
CA ARG A 493 17.41 12.42 -29.01
C ARG A 493 17.97 13.55 -29.88
N MET A 494 17.77 14.81 -29.46
CA MET A 494 18.30 15.97 -30.19
C MET A 494 19.84 15.98 -30.24
N ARG A 495 20.51 15.53 -29.16
CA ARG A 495 21.98 15.40 -29.17
C ARG A 495 22.43 14.31 -30.14
N ASN A 496 21.79 13.14 -30.14
CA ASN A 496 22.11 12.05 -31.06
C ASN A 496 21.87 12.43 -32.53
N GLN A 497 20.84 13.24 -32.81
CA GLN A 497 20.61 13.80 -34.15
C GLN A 497 21.72 14.76 -34.56
N LYS A 498 22.16 15.65 -33.65
CA LYS A 498 23.28 16.58 -33.92
C LYS A 498 24.63 15.87 -34.10
N GLU A 499 24.84 14.75 -33.43
CA GLU A 499 26.03 13.90 -33.56
C GLU A 499 25.98 12.97 -34.79
N GLY A 500 24.93 13.03 -35.62
CA GLY A 500 24.80 12.22 -36.84
C GLY A 500 24.47 10.74 -36.61
N LYS A 501 24.24 10.31 -35.37
CA LYS A 501 24.02 8.91 -34.99
C LYS A 501 22.63 8.36 -35.33
N LEU A 502 21.69 9.23 -35.70
CA LEU A 502 20.30 8.85 -36.01
C LEU A 502 20.01 8.67 -37.51
N ALA A 503 20.97 8.98 -38.39
CA ALA A 503 20.80 8.81 -39.83
C ALA A 503 20.91 7.34 -40.29
N ILE A 504 21.18 6.40 -39.37
CA ILE A 504 21.37 4.97 -39.66
C ILE A 504 20.16 4.12 -39.19
N GLU A 505 19.29 4.64 -38.30
CA GLU A 505 18.17 3.86 -37.70
C GLU A 505 16.80 4.05 -38.40
N GLU A 506 16.70 4.87 -39.46
CA GLU A 506 15.42 5.08 -40.19
C GLU A 506 15.36 4.38 -41.57
N GLU A 507 16.41 3.65 -41.98
CA GLU A 507 16.43 2.85 -43.23
C GLU A 507 16.34 1.31 -43.02
N GLU A 508 16.21 0.82 -41.78
CA GLU A 508 15.92 -0.60 -41.45
C GLU A 508 14.73 -0.73 -40.49
#